data_AF-A0A6A6LM58-F1
#
_entry.id   AF-A0A6A6LM58-F1
#
_cell.length_a   1.000
_cell.length_b   1.000
_cell.length_c   1.000
_cell.angle_alpha   90.00
_cell.angle_beta   90.00
_cell.angle_gamma   90.00
#
_symmetry.space_group_name_H-M   'P 1'
#
loop_
_entity.id
_entity.type
_entity.pdbx_description
1 polymer ?
#
loop_
_entity_poly.entity_id
_entity_poly.type
_entity_poly.pdbx_seq_one_letter_code
_entity_poly.pdbx_strand_id
1 'polypeptide(L)'
;MYSIAEGLKHFKVHLAKSNSLNLTITTSKNLATTNADSVTEWWTAFVFLARLSAYIAVIALMMLVVFLIMKYITDNDDESSSDEVGSATETNPLRQGKAMAFTYGTCNIDLESGCCHASSGDNNSSSSNKASAELYDAKLCVICYDEERNCFFVPCGHCATCYICARRILNEENKVCPVCRRFIGKVRKLFA
;
A
#
# COMPACT_ATOMS: atom_id res chain seq x y z
N MET A 1 -77.26 -69.54 19.92
CA MET A 1 -76.55 -68.83 21.01
C MET A 1 -75.02 -68.85 20.83
N TYR A 2 -74.52 -68.95 19.59
CA TYR A 2 -73.11 -68.76 19.27
C TYR A 2 -72.91 -67.26 19.04
N SER A 3 -72.84 -66.55 20.18
CA SER A 3 -73.12 -65.13 20.32
C SER A 3 -71.83 -64.39 20.67
N ILE A 4 -71.41 -63.47 19.79
CA ILE A 4 -70.77 -62.18 20.12
C ILE A 4 -69.32 -62.25 20.70
N ALA A 5 -68.94 -63.33 21.38
CA ALA A 5 -67.65 -63.47 22.07
C ALA A 5 -66.45 -63.63 21.11
N GLU A 6 -66.59 -64.37 20.02
CA GLU A 6 -65.55 -64.50 18.99
C GLU A 6 -65.32 -63.20 18.21
N GLY A 7 -66.39 -62.42 17.96
CA GLY A 7 -66.30 -61.12 17.27
C GLY A 7 -65.51 -60.07 18.06
N LEU A 8 -65.70 -60.02 19.38
CA LEU A 8 -64.99 -59.10 20.27
C LEU A 8 -63.49 -59.43 20.42
N LYS A 9 -63.12 -60.73 20.39
CA LYS A 9 -61.71 -61.15 20.40
C LYS A 9 -60.98 -60.71 19.14
N HIS A 10 -61.60 -60.93 17.97
CA HIS A 10 -61.01 -60.55 16.69
C HIS A 10 -60.90 -59.03 16.54
N PHE A 11 -61.91 -58.27 17.00
CA PHE A 11 -61.87 -56.80 17.00
C PHE A 11 -60.81 -56.25 17.95
N LYS A 12 -60.64 -56.82 19.16
CA LYS A 12 -59.63 -56.38 20.13
C LYS A 12 -58.20 -56.68 19.67
N VAL A 13 -57.99 -57.80 18.98
CA VAL A 13 -56.71 -58.13 18.31
C VAL A 13 -56.43 -57.13 17.18
N HIS A 14 -57.44 -56.78 16.38
CA HIS A 14 -57.28 -55.81 15.30
C HIS A 14 -56.98 -54.40 15.83
N LEU A 15 -57.62 -53.99 16.93
CA LEU A 15 -57.41 -52.69 17.58
C LEU A 15 -56.02 -52.60 18.25
N ALA A 16 -55.58 -53.66 18.92
CA ALA A 16 -54.23 -53.72 19.52
C ALA A 16 -53.14 -53.71 18.44
N LYS A 17 -53.37 -54.39 17.30
CA LYS A 17 -52.44 -54.44 16.17
C LYS A 17 -52.41 -53.13 15.38
N SER A 18 -53.54 -52.42 15.22
CA SER A 18 -53.54 -51.07 14.62
C SER A 18 -52.83 -50.05 15.50
N ASN A 19 -53.02 -50.14 16.82
CA ASN A 19 -52.41 -49.17 17.75
C ASN A 19 -50.90 -49.39 17.91
N SER A 20 -50.42 -50.63 17.90
CA SER A 20 -48.98 -50.92 17.94
C SER A 20 -48.27 -50.51 16.65
N LEU A 21 -48.88 -50.76 15.48
CA LEU A 21 -48.33 -50.32 14.20
C LEU A 21 -48.25 -48.79 14.11
N ASN A 22 -49.29 -48.07 14.55
CA ASN A 22 -49.25 -46.61 14.59
C ASN A 22 -48.18 -46.07 15.56
N LEU A 23 -47.97 -46.71 16.71
CA LEU A 23 -46.89 -46.33 17.63
C LEU A 23 -45.51 -46.58 16.99
N THR A 24 -45.25 -47.75 16.41
CA THR A 24 -43.96 -48.04 15.77
C THR A 24 -43.71 -47.17 14.52
N ILE A 25 -44.75 -46.86 13.74
CA ILE A 25 -44.67 -45.96 12.58
C ILE A 25 -44.40 -44.51 13.02
N THR A 26 -45.04 -44.04 14.09
CA THR A 26 -44.78 -42.68 14.60
C THR A 26 -43.40 -42.57 15.26
N THR A 27 -42.93 -43.59 15.99
CA THR A 27 -41.56 -43.61 16.57
C THR A 27 -40.48 -43.62 15.48
N SER A 28 -40.65 -44.43 14.43
CA SER A 28 -39.69 -44.48 13.30
C SER A 28 -39.69 -43.20 12.46
N LYS A 29 -40.85 -42.56 12.26
CA LYS A 29 -40.93 -41.24 11.61
C LYS A 29 -40.23 -40.15 12.41
N ASN A 30 -40.47 -40.07 13.73
CA ASN A 30 -39.82 -39.08 14.59
C ASN A 30 -38.28 -39.27 14.63
N LEU A 31 -37.79 -40.51 14.69
CA LEU A 31 -36.36 -40.80 14.67
C LEU A 31 -35.71 -40.49 13.31
N ALA A 32 -36.43 -40.70 12.20
CA ALA A 32 -35.94 -40.34 10.87
C ALA A 32 -35.87 -38.81 10.68
N THR A 33 -36.85 -38.07 11.19
CA THR A 33 -36.83 -36.59 11.15
C THR A 33 -35.72 -36.01 12.02
N THR A 34 -35.46 -36.52 13.23
CA THR A 34 -34.36 -36.00 14.06
C THR A 34 -32.98 -36.19 13.42
N ASN A 35 -32.79 -37.28 12.67
CA ASN A 35 -31.56 -37.50 11.91
C ASN A 35 -31.49 -36.60 10.66
N ALA A 36 -32.61 -36.34 9.98
CA ALA A 36 -32.67 -35.42 8.84
C ALA A 36 -32.45 -33.95 9.25
N ASP A 37 -33.04 -33.53 10.37
CA ASP A 37 -32.94 -32.17 10.87
C ASP A 37 -31.50 -31.85 11.32
N SER A 38 -30.86 -32.78 12.06
CA SER A 38 -29.46 -32.63 12.49
C SER A 38 -28.46 -32.58 11.33
N VAL A 39 -28.64 -33.38 10.26
CA VAL A 39 -27.75 -33.29 9.09
C VAL A 39 -27.95 -32.00 8.29
N THR A 40 -29.17 -31.43 8.27
CA THR A 40 -29.42 -30.16 7.58
C THR A 40 -28.80 -28.96 8.31
N GLU A 41 -28.83 -28.95 9.64
CA GLU A 41 -28.14 -27.93 10.44
C GLU A 41 -26.63 -27.93 10.17
N TRP A 42 -26.02 -29.12 10.13
CA TRP A 42 -24.59 -29.24 9.86
C TRP A 42 -24.26 -28.82 8.43
N TRP A 43 -25.08 -29.20 7.45
CA TRP A 43 -24.89 -28.79 6.06
C TRP A 43 -24.92 -27.26 5.90
N THR A 44 -25.87 -26.58 6.55
CA THR A 44 -25.93 -25.11 6.51
C THR A 44 -24.69 -24.49 7.14
N ALA A 45 -24.23 -24.99 8.29
CA ALA A 45 -23.00 -24.54 8.94
C ALA A 45 -21.77 -24.72 8.04
N PHE A 46 -21.64 -25.87 7.36
CA PHE A 46 -20.56 -26.11 6.40
C PHE A 46 -20.61 -25.16 5.20
N VAL A 47 -21.81 -24.84 4.69
CA VAL A 47 -21.97 -23.86 3.60
C VAL A 47 -21.56 -22.45 4.06
N PHE A 48 -21.92 -22.06 5.28
CA PHE A 48 -21.48 -20.78 5.86
C PHE A 48 -19.97 -20.73 6.05
N LEU A 49 -19.35 -21.81 6.55
CA LEU A 49 -17.90 -21.92 6.71
C LEU A 49 -17.18 -21.88 5.36
N ALA A 50 -17.70 -22.55 4.33
CA ALA A 50 -17.15 -22.52 2.98
C ALA A 50 -17.24 -21.13 2.35
N ARG A 51 -18.33 -20.40 2.58
CA ARG A 51 -18.45 -19.00 2.13
C ARG A 51 -17.51 -18.08 2.89
N LEU A 52 -17.42 -18.24 4.21
CA LEU A 52 -16.52 -17.45 5.05
C LEU A 52 -15.05 -17.65 4.64
N SER A 53 -14.63 -18.89 4.40
CA SER A 53 -13.27 -19.18 3.94
C SER A 53 -12.99 -18.57 2.56
N ALA A 54 -13.96 -18.62 1.64
CA ALA A 54 -13.85 -17.96 0.35
C ALA A 54 -13.70 -16.43 0.50
N TYR A 55 -14.49 -15.78 1.36
CA TYR A 55 -14.35 -14.34 1.62
C TYR A 55 -12.99 -13.99 2.23
N ILE A 56 -12.52 -14.76 3.21
CA ILE A 56 -11.20 -14.56 3.82
C ILE A 56 -10.10 -14.71 2.77
N ALA A 57 -10.19 -15.72 1.89
CA ALA A 57 -9.22 -15.93 0.81
C ALA A 57 -9.20 -14.77 -0.18
N VAL A 58 -10.38 -14.25 -0.58
CA VAL A 58 -10.47 -13.08 -1.46
C VAL A 58 -9.87 -11.83 -0.81
N ILE A 59 -10.17 -11.58 0.48
CA ILE A 59 -9.61 -10.46 1.21
C ILE A 59 -8.09 -10.60 1.32
N ALA A 60 -7.59 -11.79 1.65
CA ALA A 60 -6.15 -12.06 1.73
C ALA A 60 -5.44 -11.83 0.39
N LEU A 61 -6.05 -12.27 -0.72
CA LEU A 61 -5.55 -12.02 -2.07
C LEU A 61 -5.52 -10.51 -2.36
N MET A 62 -6.61 -9.79 -2.07
CA MET A 62 -6.67 -8.34 -2.26
C MET A 62 -5.57 -7.62 -1.46
N MET A 63 -5.37 -7.99 -0.19
CA MET A 63 -4.30 -7.43 0.64
C MET A 63 -2.91 -7.76 0.10
N LEU A 64 -2.70 -8.98 -0.40
CA LEU A 64 -1.46 -9.40 -1.05
C LEU A 64 -1.21 -8.58 -2.33
N VAL A 65 -2.21 -8.39 -3.18
CA VAL A 65 -2.10 -7.57 -4.39
C VAL A 65 -1.77 -6.13 -4.06
N VAL A 66 -2.43 -5.52 -3.07
CA VAL A 66 -2.10 -4.17 -2.61
C VAL A 66 -0.67 -4.09 -2.08
N PHE A 67 -0.25 -5.08 -1.29
CA PHE A 67 1.13 -5.17 -0.80
C PHE A 67 2.15 -5.30 -1.95
N LEU A 68 1.85 -6.13 -2.96
CA LEU A 68 2.67 -6.26 -4.16
C LEU A 68 2.73 -4.96 -4.97
N ILE A 69 1.62 -4.23 -5.12
CA ILE A 69 1.61 -2.93 -5.80
C ILE A 69 2.48 -1.92 -5.03
N MET A 70 2.33 -1.85 -3.71
CA MET A 70 3.16 -0.96 -2.88
C MET A 70 4.64 -1.34 -2.94
N LYS A 71 4.96 -2.63 -2.91
CA LYS A 71 6.32 -3.14 -3.09
C LYS A 71 6.85 -2.86 -4.50
N TYR A 72 6.04 -3.05 -5.53
CA TYR A 72 6.40 -2.80 -6.91
C TYR A 72 6.67 -1.32 -7.18
N ILE A 73 5.84 -0.41 -6.63
CA ILE A 73 6.12 1.03 -6.69
C ILE A 73 7.42 1.37 -5.95
N THR A 74 7.67 0.71 -4.82
CA THR A 74 8.92 0.91 -4.04
C THR A 74 10.16 0.40 -4.78
N ASP A 75 10.08 -0.74 -5.47
CA ASP A 75 11.20 -1.37 -6.20
C ASP A 75 11.40 -0.75 -7.60
N ASN A 76 10.34 -0.32 -8.29
CA ASN A 76 10.47 0.36 -9.60
C ASN A 76 11.07 1.76 -9.50
N ASP A 77 10.98 2.40 -8.33
CA ASP A 77 11.67 3.67 -8.07
C ASP A 77 13.22 3.51 -8.12
N ASP A 78 13.75 2.28 -8.19
CA ASP A 78 15.18 2.00 -8.28
C ASP A 78 15.71 1.89 -9.73
N GLU A 79 14.86 1.89 -10.77
CA GLU A 79 15.30 1.80 -12.17
C GLU A 79 14.98 3.08 -12.96
N SER A 80 15.84 4.08 -12.77
CA SER A 80 16.09 5.09 -13.79
C SER A 80 17.60 5.22 -14.04
N SER A 81 17.97 4.98 -15.31
CA SER A 81 19.32 4.98 -15.93
C SER A 81 20.19 3.75 -15.59
N SER A 82 20.68 2.94 -16.53
CA SER A 82 20.92 3.12 -17.96
C SER A 82 21.37 1.79 -18.57
N ASP A 83 20.72 1.32 -19.63
CA ASP A 83 21.30 0.35 -20.56
C ASP A 83 21.77 1.10 -21.81
N GLU A 84 23.06 1.01 -22.14
CA GLU A 84 23.51 0.52 -23.45
C GLU A 84 24.98 0.06 -23.34
N VAL A 85 25.20 -1.22 -23.66
CA VAL A 85 26.50 -1.89 -23.76
C VAL A 85 27.08 -1.66 -25.15
N GLY A 86 28.27 -1.08 -25.21
CA GLY A 86 29.11 -0.99 -26.41
C GLY A 86 30.55 -1.36 -26.08
N SER A 87 30.98 -2.52 -26.55
CA SER A 87 32.34 -3.08 -26.46
C SER A 87 33.39 -2.19 -27.15
N ALA A 88 34.46 -1.79 -26.46
CA ALA A 88 35.84 -1.74 -26.99
C ALA A 88 36.85 -1.18 -25.97
N THR A 89 37.88 -1.99 -25.70
CA THR A 89 39.29 -1.72 -25.37
C THR A 89 39.69 -0.42 -24.65
N GLU A 90 40.41 -0.63 -23.55
CA GLU A 90 41.16 0.33 -22.74
C GLU A 90 41.88 1.41 -23.57
N THR A 91 41.83 2.66 -23.07
CA THR A 91 42.51 3.89 -23.51
C THR A 91 41.75 4.82 -24.48
N ASN A 92 40.85 5.66 -23.95
CA ASN A 92 40.52 6.97 -24.55
C ASN A 92 39.95 7.94 -23.50
N PRO A 93 40.25 9.26 -23.54
CA PRO A 93 39.98 10.19 -22.46
C PRO A 93 38.50 10.61 -22.43
N LEU A 94 37.95 10.65 -21.22
CA LEU A 94 36.57 11.05 -20.94
C LEU A 94 36.32 12.51 -21.33
N ARG A 95 35.45 12.76 -22.32
CA ARG A 95 34.55 13.93 -22.28
C ARG A 95 33.33 13.85 -23.20
N GLN A 96 32.22 14.31 -22.60
CA GLN A 96 31.00 14.89 -23.17
C GLN A 96 29.95 13.95 -23.79
N GLY A 97 29.31 13.18 -22.90
CA GLY A 97 27.88 12.88 -23.02
C GLY A 97 27.08 13.96 -22.27
N LYS A 98 26.28 14.71 -23.01
CA LYS A 98 25.37 15.78 -22.58
C LYS A 98 24.49 15.33 -21.39
N ALA A 99 24.83 15.76 -20.18
CA ALA A 99 23.97 15.63 -19.02
C ALA A 99 22.69 16.46 -19.25
N MET A 100 21.54 15.81 -19.31
CA MET A 100 20.27 16.52 -19.18
C MET A 100 20.19 16.97 -17.73
N ALA A 101 20.29 18.27 -17.51
CA ALA A 101 20.19 18.87 -16.19
C ALA A 101 18.75 18.66 -15.66
N PHE A 102 18.56 17.65 -14.82
CA PHE A 102 17.41 17.57 -13.92
C PHE A 102 17.74 18.44 -12.70
N THR A 103 17.41 19.73 -12.80
CA THR A 103 17.71 20.71 -11.75
C THR A 103 16.64 20.67 -10.65
N TYR A 104 16.92 19.96 -9.57
CA TYR A 104 16.41 20.30 -8.24
C TYR A 104 17.43 19.97 -7.14
N GLY A 105 18.27 20.96 -6.82
CA GLY A 105 18.81 21.20 -5.48
C GLY A 105 19.79 20.17 -4.90
N THR A 106 21.03 20.16 -5.37
CA THR A 106 22.17 19.79 -4.51
C THR A 106 22.75 21.06 -3.90
N CYS A 107 23.00 21.03 -2.60
CA CYS A 107 23.65 22.10 -1.87
C CYS A 107 25.14 22.15 -2.25
N ASN A 108 25.53 23.08 -3.10
CA ASN A 108 26.93 23.47 -3.26
C ASN A 108 27.23 24.66 -2.33
N ILE A 109 28.04 24.39 -1.31
CA ILE A 109 29.00 25.34 -0.78
C ILE A 109 30.01 25.55 -1.91
N ASP A 110 29.98 26.73 -2.52
CA ASP A 110 30.93 27.10 -3.55
C ASP A 110 32.29 27.33 -2.87
N LEU A 111 33.07 26.25 -2.81
CA LEU A 111 34.52 26.34 -2.58
C LEU A 111 35.13 26.86 -3.88
N GLU A 112 35.69 28.07 -3.80
CA GLU A 112 36.47 28.76 -4.81
C GLU A 112 37.34 27.79 -5.64
N SER A 113 36.98 27.60 -6.91
CA SER A 113 37.85 26.98 -7.92
C SER A 113 37.94 27.91 -9.11
N GLY A 114 39.11 28.53 -9.24
CA GLY A 114 39.40 29.53 -10.25
C GLY A 114 39.74 28.96 -11.63
N CYS A 115 39.87 29.94 -12.54
CA CYS A 115 40.49 29.94 -13.88
C CYS A 115 39.63 29.43 -15.05
N CYS A 116 39.73 29.94 -16.28
CA CYS A 116 39.88 31.26 -16.93
C CYS A 116 39.83 30.97 -18.46
N HIS A 117 39.77 32.02 -19.30
CA HIS A 117 39.55 32.08 -20.78
C HIS A 117 38.09 32.00 -21.26
N ALA A 118 37.57 32.86 -22.14
CA ALA A 118 37.95 34.17 -22.68
C ALA A 118 36.67 34.70 -23.40
N SER A 119 36.32 35.98 -23.32
CA SER A 119 36.57 36.95 -24.39
C SER A 119 36.18 38.36 -23.96
N SER A 120 36.94 39.32 -24.48
CA SER A 120 37.03 40.74 -24.17
C SER A 120 35.75 41.57 -24.35
N GLY A 121 35.66 42.68 -23.59
CA GLY A 121 34.62 43.71 -23.74
C GLY A 121 34.52 44.73 -22.59
N ASP A 122 35.64 45.37 -22.25
CA ASP A 122 35.84 46.75 -21.77
C ASP A 122 34.71 47.56 -21.06
N ASN A 123 35.06 47.99 -19.84
CA ASN A 123 35.01 49.36 -19.29
C ASN A 123 33.70 49.97 -18.73
N ASN A 124 33.62 49.97 -17.38
CA ASN A 124 33.87 51.14 -16.50
C ASN A 124 32.78 51.45 -15.45
N SER A 125 33.28 51.52 -14.21
CA SER A 125 32.92 52.39 -13.09
C SER A 125 31.53 52.35 -12.43
N SER A 126 31.66 52.35 -11.09
CA SER A 126 30.86 53.06 -10.09
C SER A 126 29.52 52.46 -9.67
N SER A 127 29.57 51.83 -8.49
CA SER A 127 28.74 52.16 -7.32
C SER A 127 27.34 52.71 -7.62
N SER A 128 26.31 51.87 -7.49
CA SER A 128 25.11 52.15 -6.69
C SER A 128 24.01 51.11 -6.96
N ASN A 129 23.54 50.51 -5.86
CA ASN A 129 22.23 49.91 -5.61
C ASN A 129 21.26 49.74 -6.80
N LYS A 130 21.08 48.47 -7.20
CA LYS A 130 19.81 47.89 -7.71
C LYS A 130 19.80 46.45 -7.16
N ALA A 131 19.05 46.05 -6.13
CA ALA A 131 17.64 46.29 -5.85
C ALA A 131 16.76 46.10 -7.11
N SER A 132 16.83 44.89 -7.67
CA SER A 132 15.86 44.32 -8.62
C SER A 132 16.17 42.82 -8.69
N ALA A 133 15.54 42.00 -7.84
CA ALA A 133 14.31 41.30 -8.20
C ALA A 133 14.48 40.42 -9.44
N GLU A 134 15.38 39.44 -9.36
CA GLU A 134 15.50 38.25 -10.21
C GLU A 134 16.64 37.48 -9.53
N LEU A 135 16.40 36.45 -8.75
CA LEU A 135 15.96 35.13 -9.15
C LEU A 135 15.32 34.52 -7.91
N TYR A 136 14.15 33.88 -8.01
CA TYR A 136 13.64 33.04 -6.92
C TYR A 136 14.76 32.10 -6.49
N ASP A 137 15.30 32.33 -5.30
CA ASP A 137 16.47 31.62 -4.83
C ASP A 137 16.09 30.14 -4.78
N ALA A 138 16.68 29.37 -5.71
CA ALA A 138 16.40 27.96 -5.85
C ALA A 138 16.73 27.17 -4.58
N LYS A 139 17.33 27.81 -3.56
CA LYS A 139 17.70 27.28 -2.26
C LYS A 139 16.64 27.47 -1.16
N LEU A 140 15.59 28.27 -1.40
CA LEU A 140 14.53 28.50 -0.42
C LEU A 140 13.60 27.30 -0.26
N CYS A 141 13.00 27.20 0.92
CA CYS A 141 11.98 26.20 1.23
C CYS A 141 10.81 26.34 0.26
N VAL A 142 10.46 25.26 -0.46
CA VAL A 142 9.36 25.25 -1.46
C VAL A 142 7.95 25.41 -0.86
N ILE A 143 7.85 25.56 0.45
CA ILE A 143 6.59 25.65 1.20
C ILE A 143 6.38 27.06 1.71
N CYS A 144 7.32 27.58 2.51
CA CYS A 144 7.19 28.92 3.06
C CYS A 144 7.83 30.00 2.19
N TYR A 145 8.79 29.66 1.32
CA TYR A 145 9.58 30.62 0.54
C TYR A 145 10.31 31.68 1.38
N ASP A 146 10.36 31.51 2.70
CA ASP A 146 10.99 32.46 3.64
C ASP A 146 12.40 32.00 4.09
N GLU A 147 12.54 30.71 4.40
CA GLU A 147 13.74 30.14 5.00
C GLU A 147 14.45 29.21 4.03
N GLU A 148 15.78 29.12 4.12
CA GLU A 148 16.58 28.21 3.32
C GLU A 148 16.29 26.73 3.64
N ARG A 149 16.47 25.88 2.63
CA ARG A 149 16.40 24.42 2.80
C ARG A 149 17.59 23.94 3.63
N ASN A 150 17.31 23.50 4.84
CA ASN A 150 18.33 23.09 5.82
C ASN A 150 18.03 21.72 6.45
N CYS A 151 17.23 20.88 5.79
CA CYS A 151 16.95 19.54 6.26
C CYS A 151 16.64 18.57 5.11
N PHE A 152 16.75 17.27 5.41
CA PHE A 152 16.42 16.19 4.48
C PHE A 152 15.53 15.13 5.12
N PHE A 153 14.77 14.43 4.28
CA PHE A 153 13.85 13.37 4.67
C PHE A 153 14.51 11.99 4.61
N VAL A 154 14.29 11.13 5.60
CA VAL A 154 14.77 9.74 5.62
C VAL A 154 13.60 8.80 5.37
N PRO A 155 13.71 7.81 4.45
CA PRO A 155 14.93 7.36 3.76
C PRO A 155 15.20 7.99 2.38
N CYS A 156 14.32 8.84 1.84
CA CYS A 156 14.44 9.28 0.44
C CYS A 156 15.55 10.31 0.15
N GLY A 157 16.12 10.96 1.16
CA GLY A 157 17.23 11.90 1.00
C GLY A 157 16.89 13.28 0.44
N HIS A 158 15.65 13.54 0.00
CA HIS A 158 15.29 14.82 -0.61
C HIS A 158 15.37 16.00 0.38
N CYS A 159 16.05 17.08 -0.05
CA CYS A 159 16.19 18.34 0.67
C CYS A 159 15.26 19.39 0.05
N ALA A 160 13.99 19.45 0.46
CA ALA A 160 13.02 20.34 -0.17
C ALA A 160 12.54 21.51 0.70
N THR A 161 12.73 21.42 2.00
CA THR A 161 12.07 22.30 2.96
C THR A 161 13.05 22.80 4.02
N CYS A 162 12.72 23.92 4.68
CA CYS A 162 13.34 24.28 5.94
C CYS A 162 12.86 23.32 7.06
N TYR A 163 13.61 23.27 8.16
CA TYR A 163 13.34 22.36 9.27
C TYR A 163 11.96 22.59 9.93
N ILE A 164 11.48 23.84 9.97
CA ILE A 164 10.16 24.16 10.54
C ILE A 164 9.04 23.55 9.70
N CYS A 165 9.09 23.76 8.38
CA CYS A 165 8.13 23.18 7.44
C CYS A 165 8.19 21.65 7.42
N ALA A 166 9.39 21.07 7.49
CA ALA A 166 9.57 19.62 7.57
C ALA A 166 8.93 19.01 8.83
N ARG A 167 9.00 19.69 9.98
CA ARG A 167 8.33 19.24 11.20
C ARG A 167 6.80 19.32 11.11
N ARG A 168 6.25 20.28 10.37
CA ARG A 168 4.80 20.35 10.12
C ARG A 168 4.33 19.12 9.34
N ILE A 169 5.03 18.76 8.27
CA ILE A 169 4.74 17.55 7.49
C ILE A 169 4.81 16.29 8.37
N LEU A 170 5.79 16.20 9.28
CA LEU A 170 5.89 15.06 10.21
C LEU A 170 4.75 14.99 11.23
N ASN A 171 4.05 16.08 11.49
CA ASN A 171 2.93 16.14 12.42
C ASN A 171 1.57 15.87 11.74
N GLU A 172 1.51 15.96 10.42
CA GLU A 172 0.32 15.61 9.65
C GLU A 172 0.09 14.09 9.65
N GLU A 173 -1.14 13.70 9.31
CA GLU A 173 -1.54 12.29 9.15
C GLU A 173 -0.73 11.63 8.01
N ASN A 174 -0.45 12.40 6.95
CA ASN A 174 0.21 11.95 5.74
C ASN A 174 1.66 12.44 5.69
N LYS A 175 2.56 11.73 6.37
CA LYS A 175 3.98 12.07 6.49
C LYS A 175 4.75 11.67 5.23
N VAL A 176 4.46 12.31 4.09
CA VAL A 176 5.07 11.98 2.79
C VAL A 176 5.99 13.08 2.28
N CYS A 177 7.07 12.69 1.60
CA CYS A 177 7.99 13.63 0.99
C CYS A 177 7.30 14.45 -0.13
N PRO A 178 7.41 15.79 -0.16
CA PRO A 178 6.77 16.61 -1.20
C PRO A 178 7.36 16.41 -2.60
N VAL A 179 8.54 15.79 -2.70
CA VAL A 179 9.23 15.52 -3.97
C VAL A 179 8.85 14.15 -4.53
N CYS A 180 9.15 13.08 -3.78
CA CYS A 180 8.97 11.70 -4.25
C CYS A 180 7.80 10.95 -3.59
N ARG A 181 7.03 11.60 -2.72
CA ARG A 181 5.88 11.01 -2.00
C ARG A 181 6.19 9.79 -1.12
N ARG A 182 7.47 9.42 -0.94
CA ARG A 182 7.91 8.37 -0.02
C ARG A 182 7.60 8.75 1.44
N PHE A 183 7.20 7.78 2.25
CA PHE A 183 6.94 7.98 3.68
C PHE A 183 8.20 8.49 4.40
N ILE A 184 8.03 9.51 5.23
CA ILE A 184 9.08 10.15 6.00
C ILE A 184 9.15 9.47 7.37
N GLY A 185 10.20 8.69 7.60
CA GLY A 185 10.47 8.12 8.91
C GLY A 185 11.06 9.16 9.87
N LYS A 186 12.00 9.98 9.40
CA LYS A 186 12.70 11.00 10.20
C LYS A 186 13.09 12.20 9.34
N VAL A 187 13.24 13.36 9.97
CA VAL A 187 13.85 14.57 9.38
C VAL A 187 15.17 14.83 10.08
N ARG A 188 16.22 15.11 9.31
CA ARG A 188 17.55 15.45 9.82
C ARG A 188 17.94 16.84 9.33
N LYS A 189 18.48 17.66 10.24
CA LYS A 189 18.97 19.00 9.90
C LYS A 189 20.34 18.88 9.27
N LEU A 190 20.58 19.65 8.21
CA LEU A 190 21.90 19.85 7.64
C LEU A 190 22.64 20.85 8.53
N PHE A 191 23.83 20.47 8.97
CA PHE A 191 24.76 21.36 9.64
C PHE A 191 25.88 21.62 8.63
N ALA A 192 25.94 22.87 8.15
CA ALA A 192 27.05 23.38 7.36
C ALA A 192 28.03 24.08 8.31
#